data_AF-A0A9P9WQM6-F1
#
_entry.id   AF-A0A9P9WQM6-F1
#
_cell.length_a   1.000
_cell.length_b   1.000
_cell.length_c   1.000
_cell.angle_alpha   90.00
_cell.angle_beta   90.00
_cell.angle_gamma   90.00
#
_symmetry.space_group_name_H-M   'P 1'
#
loop_
_entity.id
_entity.type
_entity.pdbx_description
1 polymer ?
#
loop_
_entity_poly.entity_id
_entity_poly.type
_entity_poly.pdbx_seq_one_letter_code
_entity_poly.pdbx_strand_id
1 'polypeptide(L)' 'MSDQVQEILDLPKDFVREGTLFMNRCTKPDSKEFVKICQAVGVGFLIMGAVGYIVKLIHIPVNNILVGGA' A
#
# COMPACT_ATOMS: atom_id res chain seq x y z
N MET A 1 -19.84 -36.47 -12.40
CA MET A 1 -20.00 -35.23 -11.61
C MET A 1 -18.82 -34.97 -10.66
N SER A 2 -17.98 -35.97 -10.36
CA SER A 2 -16.69 -35.80 -9.65
C SER A 2 -15.61 -35.19 -10.54
N ASP A 3 -15.56 -35.54 -11.82
CA ASP A 3 -14.51 -35.11 -12.76
C ASP A 3 -14.52 -33.59 -13.03
N GLN A 4 -15.71 -32.99 -13.15
CA GLN A 4 -15.87 -31.54 -13.33
C GLN A 4 -15.43 -30.73 -12.10
N VAL A 5 -15.59 -31.28 -10.89
CA VAL A 5 -15.13 -30.61 -9.66
C VAL A 5 -13.61 -30.73 -9.53
N GLN A 6 -13.03 -31.86 -9.95
CA GLN A 6 -11.59 -32.04 -9.97
C GLN A 6 -10.90 -31.06 -10.94
N GLU A 7 -11.45 -30.90 -12.16
CA GLU A 7 -10.91 -30.01 -13.19
C GLU A 7 -10.93 -28.52 -12.77
N ILE A 8 -11.99 -28.10 -12.06
CA ILE A 8 -12.09 -26.73 -11.52
C ILE A 8 -11.10 -26.51 -10.36
N LEU A 9 -10.74 -27.56 -9.62
CA LEU A 9 -9.77 -27.50 -8.52
C LEU A 9 -8.30 -27.57 -9.01
N ASP A 10 -8.07 -28.09 -10.21
CA ASP A 10 -6.72 -28.13 -10.81
C ASP A 10 -6.30 -26.76 -11.37
N LEU A 11 -7.25 -25.97 -11.89
CA LEU A 11 -7.01 -24.60 -12.37
C LEU A 11 -6.35 -23.65 -11.33
N PRO A 12 -6.85 -23.52 -10.07
CA PRO A 12 -6.19 -22.68 -9.06
C PRO A 12 -4.85 -23.26 -8.59
N LYS A 13 -4.68 -24.58 -8.63
CA LYS A 13 -3.41 -25.25 -8.33
C LYS A 13 -2.32 -24.88 -9.34
N ASP A 14 -2.67 -24.95 -10.62
CA ASP A 14 -1.77 -24.57 -11.70
C ASP A 14 -1.47 -23.07 -11.66
N PHE A 15 -2.47 -22.22 -11.37
CA PHE A 15 -2.26 -20.78 -11.20
C PHE A 15 -1.29 -20.43 -10.06
N VAL A 16 -1.40 -21.08 -8.90
CA VAL A 16 -0.47 -20.88 -7.78
C VAL A 16 0.93 -21.38 -8.14
N ARG A 17 1.02 -22.52 -8.83
CA ARG A 17 2.30 -23.06 -9.32
C ARG A 17 2.98 -22.11 -10.31
N GLU A 18 2.24 -21.57 -11.27
CA GLU A 18 2.76 -20.58 -12.22
C GLU A 18 3.11 -19.26 -11.53
N GLY A 19 2.28 -18.79 -10.59
CA GLY A 19 2.53 -17.58 -9.81
C GLY A 19 3.80 -17.67 -8.96
N THR A 20 4.07 -18.83 -8.36
CA THR A 20 5.32 -19.05 -7.59
C THR A 20 6.56 -19.11 -8.49
N LEU A 21 6.46 -19.75 -9.66
CA LEU A 21 7.53 -19.75 -10.67
C LEU A 21 7.84 -18.34 -11.16
N PHE A 22 6.79 -17.53 -11.39
CA PHE A 22 6.91 -16.13 -11.76
C PHE A 22 7.61 -15.32 -10.66
N MET A 23 7.16 -15.44 -9.40
CA MET A 23 7.75 -14.73 -8.26
C MET A 23 9.23 -15.10 -8.01
N ASN A 24 9.64 -16.32 -8.39
CA ASN A 24 11.03 -16.77 -8.33
C ASN A 24 11.88 -16.25 -9.49
N ARG A 25 11.27 -15.91 -10.64
CA ARG A 25 11.94 -15.27 -11.78
C ARG A 25 12.13 -13.77 -11.59
N CYS A 26 11.35 -13.12 -10.72
CA CYS A 26 11.50 -11.70 -10.42
C CYS A 26 12.83 -11.42 -9.69
N THR A 27 13.49 -10.33 -10.08
CA THR A 27 14.63 -9.78 -9.33
C THR A 27 14.14 -9.24 -7.99
N LYS A 28 14.54 -9.88 -6.89
CA LYS A 28 14.21 -9.42 -5.55
C LYS A 28 15.15 -8.27 -5.17
N PRO A 29 14.63 -7.20 -4.53
CA PRO A 29 15.45 -6.07 -4.14
C PRO A 29 16.51 -6.50 -3.12
N ASP A 30 17.72 -5.96 -3.27
CA ASP A 30 18.77 -6.15 -2.27
C ASP A 30 18.45 -5.36 -0.99
N SER A 31 19.03 -5.75 0.16
CA SER A 31 18.84 -5.04 1.43
C SER A 31 19.18 -3.55 1.31
N LYS A 32 20.19 -3.17 0.53
CA LYS A 32 20.56 -1.76 0.32
C LYS A 32 19.53 -0.99 -0.49
N GLU A 33 18.94 -1.62 -1.51
CA GLU A 33 17.90 -1.00 -2.34
C GLU A 33 16.61 -0.82 -1.54
N PHE A 34 16.25 -1.84 -0.76
CA PHE A 34 15.09 -1.78 0.12
C PHE A 34 15.20 -0.63 1.12
N VAL A 35 16.35 -0.48 1.79
CA VAL A 35 16.57 0.61 2.76
C VAL A 35 16.48 1.99 2.11
N LYS A 36 17.04 2.17 0.89
CA LYS A 36 16.93 3.45 0.16
C LYS A 36 15.48 3.78 -0.18
N ILE A 37 14.71 2.80 -0.65
CA ILE A 37 13.29 3.00 -0.96
C ILE A 37 12.50 3.32 0.31
N CYS A 38 12.70 2.57 1.38
CA CYS A 38 12.07 2.82 2.68
C CYS A 38 12.40 4.21 3.23
N GLN A 39 13.64 4.67 3.08
CA GLN A 39 14.04 6.01 3.50
C GLN A 39 13.32 7.09 2.68
N ALA A 40 13.28 6.95 1.35
CA ALA A 40 12.60 7.89 0.47
C ALA A 40 11.09 7.96 0.77
N VAL A 41 10.43 6.81 0.91
CA VAL A 41 9.01 6.71 1.26
C VAL A 41 8.75 7.27 2.66
N GLY A 42 9.60 6.96 3.64
CA GLY A 42 9.48 7.46 5.01
C GLY A 42 9.57 8.98 5.09
N VAL A 43 10.52 9.58 4.38
CA VAL A 43 10.63 11.04 4.29
C VAL A 43 9.39 11.66 3.62
N GLY A 44 8.92 11.08 2.52
CA GLY A 44 7.70 11.54 1.85
C GLY A 44 6.46 11.47 2.75
N PHE A 45 6.30 10.37 3.49
CA PHE A 45 5.21 10.19 4.45
C PHE A 45 5.25 11.24 5.58
N LEU A 46 6.44 11.50 6.13
CA LEU A 46 6.61 12.51 7.18
C LEU A 46 6.26 13.91 6.67
N ILE A 47 6.69 14.29 5.47
CA ILE A 47 6.38 15.61 4.90
C ILE A 47 4.87 15.75 4.67
N MET A 48 4.23 14.77 4.03
CA MET A 48 2.79 14.82 3.75
C MET A 48 1.96 14.81 5.04
N GLY A 49 2.38 14.02 6.04
CA GLY A 49 1.75 13.99 7.36
C GLY A 49 1.89 15.32 8.11
N ALA A 50 3.08 15.91 8.11
CA ALA A 50 3.33 17.20 8.76
C ALA A 50 2.52 18.33 8.10
N VAL A 51 2.50 18.42 6.77
CA VAL A 51 1.71 19.42 6.04
C VAL A 51 0.22 19.28 6.38
N GLY A 52 -0.31 18.05 6.33
CA GLY A 52 -1.71 17.79 6.69
C GLY A 52 -2.04 18.18 8.14
N TYR A 53 -1.15 17.91 9.08
CA TYR A 53 -1.32 18.27 10.49
C TYR A 53 -1.36 19.79 10.70
N ILE A 54 -0.43 20.53 10.09
CA ILE A 54 -0.36 21.99 10.21
C ILE A 54 -1.59 22.66 9.58
N VAL A 55 -1.97 22.26 8.37
CA VAL A 55 -3.17 22.79 7.70
C VAL A 55 -4.41 22.54 8.56
N LYS A 56 -4.56 21.33 9.10
CA LYS A 56 -5.69 20.99 9.97
C LYS A 56 -5.68 21.80 11.27
N LEU A 57 -4.52 22.01 11.88
CA LEU A 57 -4.40 22.84 13.09
C LEU A 57 -4.85 24.28 12.86
N ILE A 58 -4.51 24.89 11.72
CA ILE A 58 -4.91 26.27 11.39
C ILE A 58 -6.42 26.33 11.10
N HIS A 59 -6.97 25.31 10.45
CA HIS A 59 -8.38 25.31 10.07
C HIS A 59 -9.33 25.13 11.27
N ILE A 60 -8.92 24.48 12.36
CA ILE A 60 -9.76 24.30 13.57
C ILE A 60 -10.21 25.65 14.18
N PRO A 61 -9.31 26.59 14.56
CA PRO A 61 -9.73 27.87 15.12
C PRO A 61 -10.43 28.75 14.08
N VAL A 62 -10.01 28.70 12.82
CA VAL A 62 -10.67 29.44 11.72
C VAL A 62 -12.12 29.01 11.58
N ASN A 63 -12.40 27.70 11.57
CA ASN A 63 -13.76 27.18 11.51
C ASN A 63 -14.55 27.56 12.77
N ASN A 64 -13.93 27.52 13.95
CA ASN A 64 -14.60 27.92 15.19
C ASN A 64 -14.99 29.41 15.21
N ILE A 65 -14.16 30.29 14.66
CA ILE A 65 -14.48 31.73 14.54
C ILE A 65 -15.56 31.98 13.47
N LEU A 66 -15.47 31.30 12.33
CA LEU A 66 -16.44 31.47 11.23
C LEU A 66 -17.81 30.87 11.55
N VAL A 67 -17.86 29.71 12.21
CA VAL A 67 -19.12 29.02 12.50
C VAL A 67 -19.73 29.43 13.84
N GLY A 68 -18.91 29.83 14.81
CA GLY A 68 -19.35 30.30 16.13
C GLY A 68 -19.62 31.82 16.20
N GLY A 69 -19.32 32.56 15.14
CA GLY A 69 -19.64 33.99 14.99
C GLY A 69 -21.02 34.27 14.36
N ALA A 70 -21.86 33.23 14.22
CA ALA A 70 -23.25 33.31 13.79
C ALA A 70 -24.20 33.16 14.99
#